data_AF-A0AAD8JLW3-F1
#
_entry.id   AF-A0AAD8JLW3-F1
#
_cell.length_a   1.000
_cell.length_b   1.000
_cell.length_c   1.000
_cell.angle_alpha   90.00
_cell.angle_beta   90.00
_cell.angle_gamma   90.00
#
_symmetry.space_group_name_H-M   'P 1'
#
loop_
_entity.id
_entity.type
_entity.pdbx_description
1 polymer ?
#
loop_
_entity_poly.entity_id
_entity_poly.type
_entity_poly.pdbx_seq_one_letter_code
_entity_poly.pdbx_strand_id
1 'polypeptide(L)'
;MGLRSIVLESSDSLRITGFALTIWTNAWRALDVVGVGDSLRKRSLQMFTIASLDSDLPPSESTLDATGKYANHECRCVKRKDLLETMLESLPQGSVRFSLQISMKLYGLAY
;
A
#
# COMPACT_ATOMS: atom_id res chain seq x y z
N MET A 1 3.74 -23.59 -8.07
CA MET A 1 2.50 -23.23 -8.79
C MET A 1 1.49 -22.79 -7.73
N GLY A 2 1.07 -21.53 -7.74
CA GLY A 2 0.29 -20.90 -6.66
C GLY A 2 -1.22 -21.14 -6.73
N LEU A 3 -1.98 -20.43 -5.90
CA LEU A 3 -3.44 -20.46 -5.90
C LEU A 3 -4.00 -19.62 -7.07
N ARG A 4 -5.01 -20.15 -7.76
CA ARG A 4 -5.77 -19.37 -8.76
C ARG A 4 -6.73 -18.45 -8.02
N SER A 5 -6.59 -17.16 -8.24
CA SER A 5 -7.39 -16.13 -7.59
C SER A 5 -8.02 -15.21 -8.64
N ILE A 6 -9.19 -14.68 -8.30
CA ILE A 6 -9.87 -13.61 -9.05
C ILE A 6 -10.21 -12.49 -8.06
N VAL A 7 -10.02 -11.24 -8.47
CA VAL A 7 -10.37 -10.06 -7.69
C VAL A 7 -11.66 -9.47 -8.25
N LEU A 8 -12.65 -9.29 -7.38
CA LEU A 8 -13.91 -8.65 -7.72
C LEU A 8 -13.90 -7.27 -7.06
N GLU A 9 -13.86 -6.22 -7.87
CA GLU A 9 -13.82 -4.83 -7.42
C GLU A 9 -15.18 -4.17 -7.66
N SER A 10 -15.65 -3.44 -6.66
CA SER A 10 -16.95 -2.77 -6.67
C SER A 10 -16.96 -1.49 -7.50
N SER A 11 -15.83 -0.78 -7.57
CA SER A 11 -15.70 0.40 -8.42
C SER A 11 -15.74 0.02 -9.90
N ASP A 12 -16.18 0.96 -10.72
CA ASP A 12 -16.18 0.89 -12.18
C ASP A 12 -14.78 0.79 -12.82
N SER A 13 -13.77 1.33 -12.15
CA SER A 13 -12.40 1.44 -12.65
C SER A 13 -11.40 1.49 -11.51
N LEU A 14 -10.11 1.40 -11.85
CA LEU A 14 -9.02 1.56 -10.89
C LEU A 14 -9.02 3.00 -10.34
N ARG A 15 -9.29 3.15 -9.04
CA ARG A 15 -9.33 4.47 -8.37
C ARG A 15 -7.93 5.02 -8.15
N ILE A 16 -7.37 5.61 -9.19
CA ILE A 16 -6.01 6.19 -9.18
C ILE A 16 -5.93 7.60 -8.57
N THR A 17 -7.04 8.21 -8.19
CA THR A 17 -7.06 9.55 -7.58
C THR A 17 -6.85 9.49 -6.05
N GLY A 18 -6.35 10.58 -5.47
CA GLY A 18 -6.27 10.75 -4.01
C GLY A 18 -4.85 10.88 -3.45
N PHE A 19 -4.75 10.80 -2.12
CA PHE A 19 -3.55 11.10 -1.34
C PHE A 19 -2.49 9.99 -1.39
N ALA A 20 -1.25 10.35 -1.06
CA ALA A 20 -0.12 9.45 -0.99
C ALA A 20 -0.05 8.69 0.34
N LEU A 21 0.38 7.43 0.29
CA LEU A 21 0.51 6.53 1.43
C LEU A 21 1.96 6.53 1.92
N THR A 22 2.15 6.69 3.22
CA THR A 22 3.46 6.46 3.85
C THR A 22 3.63 4.96 4.06
N ILE A 23 4.63 4.37 3.40
CA ILE A 23 4.96 2.96 3.48
C ILE A 23 6.21 2.80 4.32
N TRP A 24 6.08 1.98 5.37
CA TRP A 24 7.13 1.66 6.33
C TRP A 24 7.83 0.35 5.99
N THR A 25 8.92 0.07 6.71
CA THR A 25 9.86 -1.01 6.41
C THR A 25 9.23 -2.38 6.28
N ASN A 26 8.27 -2.73 7.15
CA ASN A 26 7.57 -4.01 7.10
C ASN A 26 6.72 -4.14 5.83
N ALA A 27 6.05 -3.07 5.41
CA ALA A 27 5.27 -3.04 4.19
C ALA A 27 6.18 -3.08 2.95
N TRP A 28 7.33 -2.39 2.96
CA TRP A 28 8.34 -2.50 1.90
C TRP A 28 8.84 -3.93 1.73
N ARG A 29 9.17 -4.63 2.83
CA ARG A 29 9.54 -6.05 2.78
C ARG A 29 8.43 -6.93 2.22
N ALA A 30 7.17 -6.67 2.54
CA ALA A 30 6.05 -7.40 1.96
C ALA A 30 5.92 -7.14 0.44
N LEU A 31 6.14 -5.88 0.01
CA LEU A 31 6.14 -5.51 -1.40
C LEU A 31 7.30 -6.16 -2.18
N ASP A 32 8.43 -6.40 -1.53
CA ASP A 32 9.57 -7.15 -2.08
C ASP A 32 9.20 -8.62 -2.32
N VAL A 33 8.56 -9.26 -1.34
CA VAL A 33 8.12 -10.66 -1.45
C VAL A 33 7.11 -10.86 -2.58
N VAL A 34 6.23 -9.88 -2.82
CA VAL A 34 5.28 -9.94 -3.94
C VAL A 34 5.84 -9.33 -5.24
N GLY A 35 7.13 -8.98 -5.29
CA GLY A 35 7.86 -8.65 -6.51
C GLY A 35 7.63 -7.24 -7.07
N VAL A 36 7.00 -6.34 -6.32
CA VAL A 36 6.69 -4.96 -6.78
C VAL A 36 7.53 -3.88 -6.11
N GLY A 37 8.32 -4.24 -5.08
CA GLY A 37 9.09 -3.31 -4.26
C GLY A 37 10.03 -2.41 -5.07
N ASP A 38 10.89 -2.98 -5.91
CA ASP A 38 11.86 -2.20 -6.70
C ASP A 38 11.20 -1.20 -7.65
N SER A 39 10.11 -1.61 -8.29
CA SER A 39 9.35 -0.75 -9.19
C SER A 39 8.70 0.42 -8.44
N LEU A 40 8.15 0.16 -7.24
CA LEU A 40 7.56 1.20 -6.40
C LEU A 40 8.62 2.14 -5.81
N ARG A 41 9.80 1.64 -5.42
CA ARG A 41 10.88 2.49 -4.89
C ARG A 41 11.27 3.58 -5.90
N LYS A 42 11.34 3.26 -7.20
CA LYS A 42 11.64 4.22 -8.29
C LYS A 42 10.59 5.33 -8.45
N ARG A 43 9.35 5.11 -7.99
CA ARG A 43 8.23 6.06 -8.07
C ARG A 43 7.88 6.68 -6.71
N SER A 44 8.65 6.36 -5.67
CA SER A 44 8.40 6.80 -4.31
C SER A 44 9.25 8.01 -3.93
N LEU A 45 8.75 8.81 -2.99
CA LEU A 45 9.50 9.90 -2.38
C LEU A 45 10.08 9.42 -1.05
N GLN A 46 11.40 9.52 -0.88
CA GLN A 46 12.05 9.21 0.39
C GLN A 46 11.60 10.22 1.45
N MET A 47 11.18 9.72 2.62
CA MET A 47 10.89 10.56 3.77
C MET A 47 12.13 10.62 4.66
N PHE A 48 12.53 11.83 5.04
CA PHE A 48 13.72 12.09 5.87
C PHE A 48 13.35 12.53 7.29
N THR A 49 12.23 13.23 7.45
CA THR A 49 11.87 13.86 8.71
C THR A 49 10.38 13.66 9.00
N ILE A 50 10.06 13.44 10.27
CA ILE A 50 8.70 13.58 10.81
C ILE A 50 8.74 14.64 11.91
N ALA A 51 7.86 15.63 11.80
CA ALA A 51 7.67 16.65 12.83
C ALA A 51 6.32 16.42 13.53
N SER A 52 6.32 16.56 14.86
CA SER A 52 5.11 16.62 15.67
C SER A 52 4.95 18.06 16.15
N LEU A 53 3.81 18.65 15.79
CA LEU A 53 3.36 19.93 16.32
C LEU A 53 2.24 19.65 17.31
N ASP A 54 2.43 20.15 18.53
CA ASP A 54 1.42 20.23 19.56
C ASP A 54 1.29 21.72 19.93
N SER A 55 0.06 22.19 20.14
CA SER A 55 -0.21 23.60 20.44
C SER A 55 0.45 24.04 21.76
N ASP A 56 0.61 23.11 22.69
CA ASP A 56 1.08 23.37 24.05
C ASP A 56 2.56 22.99 24.27
N LEU A 57 3.22 22.40 23.27
CA LEU A 57 4.63 21.99 23.33
C LEU A 57 5.42 22.54 22.15
N PRO A 58 6.74 22.79 22.33
CA PRO A 58 7.59 23.17 21.21
C PRO A 58 7.57 22.06 20.13
N PRO A 59 7.62 22.43 18.83
CA PRO A 59 7.70 21.47 17.74
C PRO A 59 8.85 20.49 17.98
N SER A 60 8.56 19.20 17.85
CA SER A 60 9.58 18.15 17.93
C SER A 60 9.83 17.54 16.56
N GLU A 61 11.09 17.44 16.19
CA GLU A 61 11.51 16.88 14.91
C GLU A 61 12.27 15.58 15.14
N SER A 62 11.96 14.55 14.35
CA SER A 62 12.69 13.29 14.33
C SER A 62 13.14 12.97 12.92
N THR A 63 14.45 12.85 12.74
CA THR A 63 15.04 12.35 11.50
C THR A 63 14.87 10.84 11.41
N LEU A 64 14.56 10.37 10.20
CA LEU A 64 14.33 8.97 9.86
C LEU A 64 15.60 8.29 9.33
N ASP A 65 16.59 9.08 8.92
CA ASP A 65 17.85 8.65 8.32
C ASP A 65 19.04 8.65 9.30
N ALA A 66 18.89 9.24 10.50
CA ALA A 66 19.96 9.36 11.47
C ALA A 66 19.91 8.27 12.56
N THR A 67 21.08 7.96 13.12
CA THR A 67 21.25 7.16 14.33
C THR A 67 20.24 7.58 15.42
N GLY A 68 19.37 6.66 15.82
CA GLY A 68 18.22 6.97 16.69
C GLY A 68 17.12 5.91 16.57
N LYS A 69 15.93 6.22 17.10
CA LYS A 69 14.77 5.30 17.17
C LYS A 69 14.33 4.74 15.81
N TYR A 70 14.52 5.50 14.74
CA TYR A 70 14.11 5.13 13.38
C TYR A 70 15.28 4.76 12.46
N ALA A 71 16.50 4.62 13.02
CA ALA A 71 17.65 4.19 12.25
C ALA A 71 17.34 2.86 11.52
N ASN A 72 17.83 2.75 10.28
CA ASN A 72 17.62 1.61 9.37
C ASN A 72 16.15 1.34 8.96
N HIS A 73 15.22 2.26 9.24
CA HIS A 73 13.87 2.14 8.72
C HIS A 73 13.78 2.75 7.32
N GLU A 74 13.34 1.94 6.37
CA GLU A 74 12.86 2.45 5.09
C GLU A 74 11.47 3.05 5.28
N CYS A 75 11.35 4.36 5.05
CA CYS A 75 10.10 5.11 5.06
C CYS A 75 10.00 5.96 3.80
N ARG A 76 8.95 5.71 3.00
CA ARG A 76 8.76 6.38 1.71
C ARG A 76 7.29 6.68 1.47
N CYS A 77 7.02 7.78 0.80
CA CYS A 77 5.70 8.18 0.38
C CYS A 77 5.43 7.68 -1.05
N VAL A 78 4.31 6.99 -1.26
CA VAL A 78 3.91 6.42 -2.56
C VAL A 78 2.53 6.95 -2.93
N LYS A 79 2.36 7.51 -4.14
CA LYS A 79 1.03 7.94 -4.59
C LYS A 79 0.13 6.72 -4.78
N ARG A 80 -1.15 6.84 -4.42
CA ARG A 80 -2.14 5.76 -4.62
C ARG A 80 -2.15 5.25 -6.05
N LYS A 81 -2.06 6.17 -7.03
CA LYS A 81 -1.93 5.84 -8.46
C LYS A 81 -0.80 4.84 -8.70
N ASP A 82 0.43 5.21 -8.35
CA ASP A 82 1.62 4.39 -8.61
C ASP A 82 1.49 3.03 -7.92
N LEU A 83 0.99 2.98 -6.68
CA LEU A 83 0.77 1.72 -5.97
C LEU A 83 -0.19 0.79 -6.71
N LEU A 84 -1.37 1.30 -7.06
CA LEU A 84 -2.44 0.51 -7.66
C LEU A 84 -2.12 0.07 -9.08
N GLU A 85 -1.52 0.96 -9.89
CA GLU A 85 -1.08 0.61 -11.25
C GLU A 85 -0.02 -0.48 -11.21
N THR A 86 0.98 -0.37 -10.33
CA THR A 86 2.02 -1.41 -10.19
C THR A 86 1.45 -2.76 -9.77
N MET A 87 0.51 -2.76 -8.82
CA MET A 87 -0.13 -3.99 -8.37
C MET A 87 -1.01 -4.60 -9.46
N LEU A 88 -1.69 -3.79 -10.26
CA LEU A 88 -2.50 -4.29 -11.37
C LEU A 88 -1.63 -4.88 -12.48
N GLU A 89 -0.53 -4.21 -12.83
CA GLU A 89 0.44 -4.65 -13.83
C GLU A 89 1.18 -5.95 -13.44
N SER A 90 1.31 -6.23 -12.14
CA SER A 90 1.94 -7.47 -11.67
C SER A 90 1.01 -8.69 -11.70
N LEU A 91 -0.30 -8.49 -11.92
CA LEU A 91 -1.28 -9.57 -12.00
C LEU A 91 -1.44 -10.08 -13.44
N PRO A 92 -1.78 -11.37 -13.63
CA PRO A 92 -2.17 -11.87 -14.94
C PRO A 92 -3.33 -11.07 -15.53
N GLN A 93 -3.31 -10.86 -16.85
CA GLN A 93 -4.37 -10.13 -17.54
C GLN A 93 -5.74 -10.76 -17.27
N GLY A 94 -6.73 -9.92 -16.95
CA GLY A 94 -8.10 -10.37 -16.64
C GLY A 94 -8.32 -10.91 -15.22
N SER A 95 -7.33 -10.81 -14.33
CA SER A 95 -7.46 -11.24 -12.92
C SER A 95 -8.42 -10.36 -12.10
N VAL A 96 -8.67 -9.12 -12.53
CA VAL A 96 -9.53 -8.16 -11.82
C VAL A 96 -10.78 -7.90 -12.65
N ARG A 97 -11.95 -7.95 -12.01
CA ARG A 97 -13.25 -7.60 -12.60
C ARG A 97 -13.88 -6.46 -11.82
N PHE A 98 -14.10 -5.34 -12.50
CA PHE A 98 -14.69 -4.12 -11.95
C PHE A 98 -16.23 -4.14 -12.03
N SER A 99 -16.87 -3.20 -11.33
CA SER A 99 -18.34 -3.05 -11.26
C SER A 99 -19.07 -4.26 -10.69
N LEU A 100 -18.43 -5.06 -9.82
CA LEU A 100 -19.05 -6.24 -9.23
C LEU A 100 -19.40 -6.02 -7.77
N GLN A 101 -20.69 -6.14 -7.44
CA GLN A 101 -21.17 -6.24 -6.08
C GLN A 101 -21.43 -7.71 -5.72
N ILE A 102 -20.96 -8.13 -4.55
CA ILE A 102 -21.09 -9.50 -4.08
C ILE A 102 -22.20 -9.55 -3.03
N SER A 103 -23.08 -10.53 -3.14
CA SER A 103 -23.96 -10.95 -2.04
C SER A 103 -23.62 -12.39 -1.67
N MET A 104 -23.48 -12.66 -0.37
CA MET A 104 -23.24 -14.01 0.14
C MET A 104 -24.51 -14.52 0.82
N LYS A 105 -24.92 -15.74 0.48
CA LYS A 105 -25.98 -16.46 1.20
C LYS A 105 -25.34 -17.53 2.08
N LEU A 106 -25.59 -17.47 3.38
CA LEU A 106 -25.23 -18.52 4.33
C LEU A 106 -26.40 -19.51 4.39
N TYR A 107 -26.15 -20.73 3.93
CA TYR A 107 -27.07 -21.84 4.14
C TYR A 107 -26.66 -22.56 5.42
N GLY A 108 -27.37 -22.29 6.52
CA GLY A 108 -27.21 -23.04 7.76
C GLY A 108 -27.71 -24.47 7.57
N LEU A 109 -26.92 -25.45 8.02
CA LEU A 109 -27.40 -26.81 8.23
C LEU A 109 -28.42 -26.76 9.37
N ALA A 110 -29.71 -26.82 9.03
CA ALA A 110 -30.75 -27.13 9.99
C ALA A 110 -30.51 -28.59 10.43
N TYR A 111 -30.03 -28.76 11.66
CA TYR A 111 -30.07 -30.04 12.38
C TYR A 111 -31.49 -30.29 12.90
#